data_AF-A0A7K0BTP7-F1
#
_entry.id   AF-A0A7K0BTP7-F1
#
_cell.length_a   1.000
_cell.length_b   1.000
_cell.length_c   1.000
_cell.angle_alpha   90.00
_cell.angle_beta   90.00
_cell.angle_gamma   90.00
#
_symmetry.space_group_name_H-M   'P 1'
#
loop_
_entity.id
_entity.type
_entity.pdbx_description
1 polymer ?
#
loop_
_entity_poly.entity_id
_entity_poly.type
_entity_poly.pdbx_seq_one_letter_code
_entity_poly.pdbx_strand_id
1 'polypeptide(L)' 'MNPEEADAKVQLACTRYLKAKEEADAALGDLFAAYAAAVEAGRTVEELAENSPLSAADIRTGLRA' A
#
# COMPACT_ATOMS: atom_id res chain seq x y z
N MET A 1 29.43 17.12 -11.70
CA MET A 1 28.51 17.21 -10.56
C MET A 1 29.35 17.50 -9.34
N ASN A 2 29.15 18.65 -8.72
CA ASN A 2 29.85 18.99 -7.48
C ASN A 2 29.16 18.32 -6.26
N PRO A 3 29.79 18.30 -5.08
CA PRO A 3 29.20 17.67 -3.90
C PRO A 3 27.82 18.22 -3.51
N GLU A 4 27.63 19.53 -3.62
CA GLU A 4 26.35 20.19 -3.29
C GLU A 4 25.21 19.78 -4.23
N GLU A 5 25.49 19.64 -5.53
CA GLU A 5 24.55 19.12 -6.53
C GLU A 5 24.22 17.64 -6.29
N ALA A 6 25.19 16.86 -5.80
CA ALA A 6 24.99 15.46 -5.44
C ALA A 6 24.05 15.35 -4.23
N ASP A 7 24.30 16.13 -3.19
CA ASP A 7 23.49 16.16 -1.97
C ASP A 7 22.07 16.64 -2.24
N ALA A 8 21.90 17.70 -3.05
CA ALA A 8 20.59 18.19 -3.45
C ALA A 8 19.78 17.12 -4.21
N LYS A 9 20.43 16.33 -5.08
CA LYS A 9 19.77 15.20 -5.78
C LYS A 9 19.37 14.09 -4.82
N VAL A 10 20.22 13.76 -3.84
CA VAL A 10 19.89 12.76 -2.82
C VAL A 10 18.69 13.23 -2.00
N GLN A 11 18.70 14.47 -1.50
CA GLN A 11 17.58 15.02 -0.72
C GLN A 11 16.27 15.01 -1.52
N LEU A 12 16.33 15.39 -2.80
CA LEU A 12 15.16 15.35 -3.68
C LEU A 12 14.66 13.91 -3.88
N ALA A 13 15.55 12.95 -4.11
CA ALA A 13 15.21 11.54 -4.26
C ALA A 13 14.58 10.98 -2.97
N CYS A 14 15.16 11.28 -1.81
CA CYS A 14 14.61 10.91 -0.50
C CYS A 14 13.21 11.48 -0.30
N THR A 15 13.01 12.76 -0.61
CA THR A 15 11.70 13.41 -0.46
C THR A 15 10.65 12.75 -1.36
N ARG A 16 10.99 12.46 -2.62
CA ARG A 16 10.11 11.77 -3.56
C ARG A 16 9.76 10.36 -3.09
N TYR A 17 10.75 9.64 -2.57
CA TYR A 17 10.54 8.30 -2.03
C TYR A 17 9.60 8.31 -0.83
N LEU A 18 9.83 9.20 0.14
CA LEU A 18 8.99 9.31 1.34
C LEU A 18 7.54 9.63 0.96
N LYS A 19 7.34 10.58 0.06
CA LYS A 19 5.99 10.92 -0.43
C LYS A 19 5.30 9.72 -1.11
N ALA A 20 6.00 9.03 -2.02
CA ALA A 20 5.45 7.86 -2.70
C ALA A 20 5.14 6.72 -1.71
N LYS A 21 5.95 6.57 -0.67
CA LYS A 21 5.71 5.60 0.40
C LYS A 21 4.45 5.96 1.20
N GLU A 22 4.30 7.22 1.61
CA GLU A 22 3.11 7.69 2.33
C GLU A 22 1.83 7.48 1.50
N GLU A 23 1.87 7.80 0.21
CA GLU A 23 0.76 7.55 -0.71
C GLU A 23 0.44 6.05 -0.85
N ALA A 24 1.47 5.20 -0.93
CA ALA A 24 1.29 3.75 -1.00
C ALA A 24 0.71 3.16 0.31
N ASP A 25 1.19 3.64 1.47
CA ASP A 25 0.70 3.21 2.78
C ASP A 25 -0.78 3.63 2.96
N ALA A 26 -1.15 4.83 2.53
CA ALA A 26 -2.55 5.29 2.53
C ALA A 26 -3.44 4.44 1.60
N ALA A 27 -2.99 4.19 0.36
CA ALA A 27 -3.72 3.37 -0.60
C ALA A 27 -3.90 1.93 -0.11
N LEU A 28 -2.91 1.37 0.60
CA LEU A 28 -3.02 0.06 1.22
C LEU A 28 -4.09 0.05 2.33
N GLY A 29 -4.15 1.09 3.15
CA GLY A 29 -5.20 1.27 4.14
C GLY A 29 -6.60 1.32 3.53
N ASP A 30 -6.78 2.13 2.49
CA ASP A 30 -8.05 2.24 1.74
C ASP A 30 -8.46 0.89 1.12
N LEU A 31 -7.48 0.14 0.59
CA LEU A 31 -7.71 -1.18 0.02
C LEU A 31 -8.24 -2.18 1.08
N PHE A 32 -7.62 -2.21 2.26
CA PHE A 32 -8.09 -3.07 3.35
C PHE A 32 -9.46 -2.65 3.90
N ALA A 33 -9.74 -1.35 3.98
CA ALA A 33 -11.06 -0.85 4.35
C ALA A 33 -12.13 -1.32 3.34
N ALA A 34 -11.82 -1.27 2.04
CA ALA A 34 -12.70 -1.79 1.00
C ALA A 34 -12.89 -3.32 1.09
N TYR A 35 -11.83 -4.08 1.41
CA TYR A 35 -11.95 -5.52 1.67
C TYR A 35 -12.82 -5.84 2.87
N ALA A 36 -12.67 -5.11 3.97
CA ALA A 36 -13.51 -5.28 5.15
C ALA A 36 -14.99 -5.07 4.81
N ALA A 37 -15.32 -3.96 4.16
CA ALA A 37 -16.68 -3.66 3.72
C ALA A 37 -17.25 -4.72 2.76
N ALA A 38 -16.42 -5.25 1.85
CA ALA A 38 -16.84 -6.30 0.94
C ALA A 38 -17.12 -7.63 1.66
N VAL A 39 -16.31 -7.99 2.66
CA VAL A 39 -16.54 -9.17 3.51
C VAL A 39 -17.81 -9.01 4.34
N GLU A 40 -18.04 -7.83 4.93
CA GLU A 40 -19.28 -7.52 5.64
C GLU A 40 -20.52 -7.63 4.73
N ALA A 41 -20.37 -7.29 3.44
CA ALA A 41 -21.40 -7.46 2.43
C ALA A 41 -21.57 -8.91 1.91
N GLY A 42 -20.80 -9.87 2.46
CA GLY A 42 -20.93 -11.30 2.18
C GLY A 42 -19.97 -11.87 1.13
N ARG A 43 -18.98 -11.11 0.66
CA ARG A 43 -17.88 -11.66 -0.15
C ARG A 43 -16.94 -12.50 0.69
N THR A 44 -16.38 -13.54 0.09
CA THR A 44 -15.31 -14.33 0.70
C THR A 44 -13.94 -13.73 0.41
N VAL A 45 -12.95 -14.05 1.23
CA VAL A 45 -11.58 -13.54 1.04
C VAL A 45 -10.94 -14.15 -0.23
N GLU A 46 -11.34 -15.36 -0.59
CA GLU A 46 -10.94 -16.06 -1.80
C GLU A 46 -11.40 -15.30 -3.05
N GLU A 47 -12.66 -14.86 -3.10
CA GLU A 47 -13.19 -14.05 -4.21
C GLU A 47 -12.51 -12.67 -4.31
N LEU A 48 -12.14 -12.09 -3.17
CA LEU A 48 -11.39 -10.82 -3.17
C LEU A 48 -9.98 -11.00 -3.74
N ALA A 49 -9.32 -12.11 -3.41
CA ALA A 49 -7.96 -12.41 -3.86
C ALA A 49 -7.85 -12.60 -5.39
N GLU A 50 -8.90 -13.07 -6.06
CA GLU A 50 -8.90 -13.30 -7.52
C GLU A 50 -8.59 -12.04 -8.34
N ASN A 51 -8.99 -10.87 -7.84
CA ASN A 51 -8.79 -9.58 -8.51
C ASN A 51 -7.93 -8.63 -7.68
N SER A 52 -7.20 -9.16 -6.71
CA SER A 52 -6.37 -8.40 -5.77
C SER A 52 -4.88 -8.52 -6.11
N PRO A 53 -4.09 -7.47 -5.83
CA PRO A 53 -2.62 -7.61 -5.76
C PRO A 53 -2.15 -8.45 -4.55
N LEU A 54 -3.03 -8.81 -3.62
CA LEU A 54 -2.73 -9.56 -2.39
C LEU A 54 -3.28 -10.98 -2.45
N SER A 55 -2.59 -11.91 -1.80
CA SER A 55 -3.11 -13.26 -1.63
C SER A 55 -4.24 -13.30 -0.61
N ALA A 56 -5.08 -14.33 -0.67
CA ALA A 56 -6.11 -14.56 0.35
C ALA A 56 -5.52 -14.70 1.77
N ALA A 57 -4.26 -15.15 1.91
CA ALA A 57 -3.59 -15.22 3.21
C ALA A 57 -3.22 -13.83 3.74
N ASP A 58 -2.73 -12.95 2.88
CA ASP A 58 -2.39 -11.57 3.23
C ASP A 58 -3.65 -10.79 3.62
N ILE A 59 -4.73 -10.95 2.85
CA ILE A 59 -6.02 -10.32 3.15
C ILE A 59 -6.55 -10.77 4.52
N ARG A 60 -6.53 -12.09 4.80
CA ARG A 60 -6.96 -12.60 6.12
C ARG A 60 -6.09 -12.08 7.27
N THR A 61 -4.80 -11.92 7.03
CA THR A 61 -3.88 -11.41 8.06
C THR A 61 -4.15 -9.93 8.33
N GLY A 62 -4.31 -9.13 7.28
CA GLY A 62 -4.57 -7.69 7.41
C GLY A 62 -5.94 -7.36 7.98
N LEU A 63 -6.98 -8.20 7.75
CA LEU A 63 -8.31 -8.00 8.34
C LEU A 63 -8.41 -8.41 9.83
N ARG A 64 -7.39 -9.10 10.39
CA ARG A 64 -7.36 -9.53 11.79
C ARG A 64 -6.57 -8.58 12.70
N ALA A 65 -5.72 -7.73 12.12
CA ALA A 65 -4.88 -6.77 12.82
C ALA A 65 -5.69 -5.52 13.22
#